data_AF-A0A2R5L1R9-F1
#
_entry.id   AF-A0A2R5L1R9-F1
#
_cell.length_a   1.000
_cell.length_b   1.000
_cell.length_c   1.000
_cell.angle_alpha   90.00
_cell.angle_beta   90.00
_cell.angle_gamma   90.00
#
_symmetry.space_group_name_H-M   'P 1'
#
loop_
_entity.id
_entity.type
_entity.pdbx_description
1 polymer ?
#
loop_
_entity_poly.entity_id
_entity_poly.type
_entity_poly.pdbx_seq_one_letter_code
_entity_poly.pdbx_strand_id
1 'polypeptide(L)'
;PVRRLEWQKTITDGLKEYCALIDSSSSFRAYRNALAESSPPCIPYIGLILQDLTFVNIGNSDLLPDGEVNFSKRWQQFHILDNMKRFRKSNYTFKKKERIIEFFNDFE
;
A
#
# COMPACT_ATOMS: atom_id res chain seq x y z
N PRO A 1 -16.64 1.96 15.73
CA PRO A 1 -16.85 1.43 17.10
C PRO A 1 -15.82 1.96 18.11
N VAL A 2 -14.52 1.70 17.89
CA VAL A 2 -13.43 2.10 18.81
C VAL A 2 -13.20 3.61 18.88
N ARG A 3 -13.29 4.32 17.75
CA ARG A 3 -13.13 5.79 17.67
C ARG A 3 -14.18 6.58 18.48
N ARG A 4 -15.32 5.97 18.81
CA ARG A 4 -16.41 6.59 19.57
C ARG A 4 -16.20 6.55 21.09
N LEU A 5 -15.19 5.84 21.56
CA LEU A 5 -14.83 5.84 22.98
C LEU A 5 -14.21 7.18 23.36
N GLU A 6 -14.38 7.59 24.62
CA GLU A 6 -13.74 8.80 25.13
C GLU A 6 -12.27 8.56 25.42
N TRP A 7 -11.43 8.84 24.43
CA TRP A 7 -9.99 8.70 24.53
C TRP A 7 -9.36 9.90 25.22
N GLN A 8 -8.34 9.66 26.04
CA GLN A 8 -7.52 10.72 26.60
C GLN A 8 -6.86 11.53 25.48
N LYS A 9 -6.81 12.86 25.66
CA LYS A 9 -6.31 13.80 24.65
C LYS A 9 -4.90 13.44 24.16
N THR A 10 -4.01 12.99 25.04
CA THR A 10 -2.65 12.56 24.71
C THR A 10 -2.63 11.44 23.66
N ILE A 11 -3.56 10.48 23.74
CA ILE A 11 -3.67 9.39 22.77
C ILE A 11 -4.15 9.93 21.43
N THR A 12 -5.19 10.78 21.43
CA THR A 12 -5.71 11.36 20.20
C THR A 12 -4.68 12.25 19.51
N ASP A 13 -3.90 13.00 20.28
CA ASP A 13 -2.85 13.88 19.76
C ASP A 13 -1.68 13.06 19.19
N GLY A 14 -1.26 11.98 19.87
CA GLY A 14 -0.21 11.08 19.38
C GLY A 14 -0.57 10.32 18.09
N LEU A 15 -1.86 10.19 17.77
CA LEU A 15 -2.32 9.55 16.54
C LEU A 15 -2.51 10.51 15.36
N LYS A 16 -2.51 11.82 15.58
CA LYS A 16 -2.83 12.83 14.54
C LYS A 16 -1.92 12.70 13.32
N GLU A 17 -0.62 12.53 13.53
CA GLU A 17 0.36 12.40 12.45
C GLU A 17 0.08 11.17 11.57
N TYR A 18 -0.18 10.01 12.19
CA TYR A 18 -0.49 8.78 11.45
C TYR A 18 -1.82 8.87 10.70
N CYS A 19 -2.83 9.53 11.31
CA CYS A 19 -4.09 9.81 10.63
C CYS A 19 -3.89 10.71 9.39
N ALA A 20 -3.05 11.74 9.49
CA ALA A 20 -2.73 12.62 8.37
C ALA A 20 -1.92 11.89 7.28
N LEU A 21 -1.01 11.00 7.67
CA LEU A 21 -0.22 10.20 6.75
C LEU A 21 -1.10 9.30 5.87
N ILE A 22 -2.09 8.62 6.45
CA ILE A 22 -2.97 7.68 5.75
C ILE A 22 -4.29 8.32 5.28
N ASP A 23 -4.39 9.65 5.33
CA ASP A 23 -5.59 10.37 4.92
C ASP A 23 -5.90 10.11 3.43
N SER A 24 -7.17 9.83 3.12
CA SER A 24 -7.60 9.46 1.77
C SER A 24 -7.66 10.63 0.78
N SER A 25 -7.46 11.87 1.25
CA SER A 25 -7.52 13.07 0.40
C SER A 25 -6.54 12.98 -0.77
N SER A 26 -6.99 13.44 -1.94
CA SER A 26 -6.20 13.39 -3.18
C SER A 26 -5.66 11.98 -3.50
N SER A 27 -6.47 10.95 -3.26
CA SER A 27 -6.08 9.53 -3.46
C SER A 27 -4.84 9.14 -2.64
N PHE A 28 -4.85 9.45 -1.34
CA PHE A 28 -3.77 9.10 -0.40
C PHE A 28 -2.42 9.74 -0.76
N ARG A 29 -2.42 11.02 -1.16
CA ARG A 29 -1.22 11.73 -1.63
C ARG A 29 -0.09 11.74 -0.59
N ALA A 30 -0.41 12.01 0.68
CA ALA A 30 0.60 12.05 1.75
C ALA A 30 1.30 10.69 1.90
N TYR A 31 0.53 9.61 1.98
CA TYR A 31 1.04 8.25 2.00
C TYR A 31 1.91 7.92 0.78
N ARG A 32 1.45 8.27 -0.43
CA ARG A 32 2.20 7.99 -1.67
C ARG A 32 3.54 8.70 -1.71
N ASN A 33 3.60 9.95 -1.28
CA ASN A 33 4.85 10.70 -1.17
C ASN A 33 5.80 10.04 -0.16
N ALA A 34 5.30 9.72 1.05
CA ALA A 34 6.10 9.05 2.06
C ALA A 34 6.63 7.69 1.58
N LEU A 35 5.81 6.90 0.86
CA LEU A 35 6.24 5.64 0.27
C LEU A 35 7.30 5.84 -0.82
N ALA A 36 7.19 6.91 -1.63
CA ALA A 36 8.16 7.24 -2.67
C ALA A 36 9.55 7.56 -2.08
N GLU A 37 9.57 8.29 -0.96
CA GLU A 37 10.79 8.69 -0.22
C GLU A 37 11.36 7.59 0.67
N SER A 38 10.55 6.58 1.01
CA SER A 38 10.96 5.47 1.88
C SER A 38 12.04 4.59 1.26
N SER A 39 13.08 4.29 2.04
CA SER A 39 14.11 3.31 1.70
C SER A 39 13.71 1.89 2.17
N PRO A 40 14.06 0.83 1.42
CA PRO A 40 13.89 -0.54 1.90
C PRO A 40 14.74 -0.86 3.15
N PRO A 41 14.30 -1.74 4.07
CA PRO A 41 13.09 -2.56 3.99
C PRO A 41 11.83 -1.77 4.39
N CYS A 42 10.80 -1.86 3.56
CA CYS A 42 9.51 -1.19 3.76
C CYS A 42 8.41 -2.11 3.24
N ILE A 43 7.30 -2.22 3.99
CA ILE A 43 6.10 -2.94 3.57
C ILE A 43 5.06 -1.92 3.10
N PRO A 44 4.85 -1.76 1.78
CA PRO A 44 3.79 -0.90 1.26
C PRO A 44 2.40 -1.45 1.58
N TYR A 45 1.42 -0.56 1.71
CA TYR A 45 0.01 -0.90 1.85
C TYR A 45 -0.52 -1.38 0.50
N ILE A 46 -0.61 -2.70 0.35
CA ILE A 46 -0.98 -3.38 -0.89
C ILE A 46 -2.35 -2.93 -1.41
N GLY A 47 -3.28 -2.53 -0.52
CA GLY A 47 -4.62 -2.06 -0.92
C GLY A 47 -4.59 -0.91 -1.93
N LEU A 48 -3.67 0.06 -1.78
CA LEU A 48 -3.56 1.18 -2.73
C LEU A 48 -2.98 0.77 -4.08
N ILE A 49 -2.06 -0.19 -4.07
CA ILE A 49 -1.45 -0.73 -5.29
C ILE A 49 -2.48 -1.53 -6.09
N LEU A 50 -3.26 -2.38 -5.40
CA LEU A 50 -4.36 -3.11 -6.01
C LEU A 50 -5.45 -2.18 -6.53
N GLN A 51 -5.76 -1.10 -5.80
CA GLN A 51 -6.68 -0.06 -6.25
C GLN A 51 -6.20 0.58 -7.56
N ASP A 52 -4.92 0.96 -7.67
CA ASP A 52 -4.37 1.54 -8.90
C ASP A 52 -4.42 0.56 -10.08
N LEU A 53 -4.03 -0.70 -9.85
CA LEU A 53 -4.12 -1.76 -10.86
C LEU A 53 -5.57 -1.97 -11.31
N THR A 54 -6.51 -1.93 -10.38
CA THR A 54 -7.95 -2.06 -10.65
C THR A 54 -8.45 -0.90 -11.49
N PHE A 55 -8.07 0.34 -11.17
CA PHE A 55 -8.43 1.52 -11.96
C PHE A 55 -7.89 1.46 -13.38
N VAL A 56 -6.62 1.09 -13.56
CA VAL A 56 -6.05 0.93 -14.91
C VAL A 56 -6.74 -0.21 -15.66
N ASN A 57 -7.04 -1.32 -14.98
CA ASN A 57 -7.68 -2.48 -15.58
C ASN A 57 -9.09 -2.20 -16.10
N ILE A 58 -9.92 -1.52 -15.29
CA ILE A 58 -11.31 -1.23 -15.61
C ILE A 58 -11.41 0.00 -16.52
N GLY A 59 -10.56 1.01 -16.33
CA GLY A 59 -10.62 2.27 -17.06
C GLY A 59 -10.08 2.22 -18.49
N ASN A 60 -9.34 1.16 -18.87
CA ASN A 60 -8.73 1.04 -20.20
C ASN A 60 -9.04 -0.31 -20.82
N SER A 61 -9.48 -0.32 -22.09
CA SER A 61 -9.64 -1.54 -22.88
C SER A 61 -8.31 -2.25 -23.11
N ASP A 62 -8.35 -3.58 -23.14
CA ASP A 62 -7.16 -4.41 -23.44
C ASP A 62 -6.68 -4.26 -24.89
N LEU A 63 -7.62 -3.98 -25.80
CA LEU A 63 -7.37 -3.75 -27.22
C LEU A 63 -7.79 -2.33 -27.62
N LEU A 64 -7.12 -1.80 -28.64
CA LEU A 64 -7.50 -0.58 -29.36
C LEU A 64 -8.68 -0.88 -30.30
N PRO A 65 -9.35 0.15 -30.87
CA PRO A 65 -10.51 -0.05 -31.75
C PRO A 65 -10.23 -0.88 -33.01
N ASP A 66 -8.98 -0.93 -33.46
CA ASP A 66 -8.50 -1.75 -34.58
C ASP A 66 -8.17 -3.21 -34.18
N GLY A 67 -8.31 -3.55 -32.90
CA GLY A 67 -8.02 -4.89 -32.37
C GLY A 67 -6.57 -5.10 -31.94
N GLU A 68 -5.70 -4.09 -32.05
CA GLU A 68 -4.32 -4.20 -31.58
C GLU A 68 -4.22 -4.10 -30.06
N VAL A 69 -3.14 -4.64 -29.48
CA VAL A 69 -2.93 -4.58 -28.02
C VAL A 69 -2.74 -3.14 -27.56
N ASN A 70 -3.48 -2.74 -26.52
CA ASN A 70 -3.30 -1.44 -25.89
C ASN A 70 -2.04 -1.44 -25.01
N PHE A 71 -0.88 -1.15 -25.61
CA PHE A 71 0.39 -1.07 -24.90
C PHE A 71 0.43 0.04 -23.85
N SER A 72 -0.36 1.11 -23.98
CA SER A 72 -0.46 2.14 -22.94
C SER A 72 -1.02 1.56 -21.64
N LYS A 73 -2.08 0.74 -21.71
CA LYS A 73 -2.61 0.01 -20.54
C LYS A 73 -1.54 -0.89 -19.92
N ARG A 74 -0.86 -1.69 -20.75
CA ARG A 74 0.19 -2.62 -20.28
C ARG A 74 1.34 -1.89 -19.62
N TRP A 75 1.75 -0.76 -20.17
CA TRP A 75 2.80 0.07 -19.62
C TRP A 75 2.43 0.67 -18.25
N GLN A 76 1.21 1.18 -18.10
CA GLN A 76 0.71 1.68 -16.81
C GLN A 76 0.70 0.58 -15.74
N GLN A 77 0.19 -0.62 -16.08
CA GLN A 77 0.20 -1.78 -15.18
C GLN A 77 1.63 -2.18 -14.78
N PHE A 78 2.55 -2.23 -15.76
CA PHE A 78 3.96 -2.51 -15.52
C PHE A 78 4.58 -1.50 -14.56
N HIS A 79 4.38 -0.21 -14.80
CA HIS A 79 4.97 0.85 -13.99
C HIS A 79 4.53 0.77 -12.52
N ILE A 80 3.26 0.47 -12.26
CA ILE A 80 2.74 0.25 -10.90
C ILE A 80 3.48 -0.91 -10.21
N LEU A 81 3.64 -2.05 -10.91
CA LEU A 81 4.30 -3.23 -10.36
C LEU A 81 5.82 -3.05 -10.21
N ASP A 82 6.46 -2.32 -11.13
CA ASP A 82 7.90 -2.10 -11.10
C ASP A 82 8.33 -1.28 -9.88
N ASN A 83 7.53 -0.26 -9.53
CA ASN A 83 7.73 0.54 -8.31
C ASN A 83 7.72 -0.33 -7.02
N MET A 84 7.03 -1.47 -7.03
CA MET A 84 6.99 -2.41 -5.89
C MET A 84 8.21 -3.30 -5.80
N LYS A 85 8.95 -3.52 -6.89
CA LYS A 85 10.08 -4.47 -6.91
C LYS A 85 11.20 -4.06 -5.96
N ARG A 86 11.43 -2.77 -5.74
CA ARG A 86 12.48 -2.27 -4.84
C ARG A 86 12.30 -2.75 -3.40
N PHE A 87 11.05 -2.91 -2.96
CA PHE A 87 10.71 -3.35 -1.61
C PHE A 87 10.89 -4.85 -1.39
N ARG A 88 10.94 -5.66 -2.46
CA ARG A 88 11.20 -7.10 -2.37
C ARG A 88 12.67 -7.47 -2.21
N LYS A 89 13.58 -6.55 -2.51
CA LYS A 89 15.04 -6.82 -2.53
C LYS A 89 15.71 -6.70 -1.17
N SER A 90 15.04 -6.13 -0.16
CA SER A 90 15.58 -5.92 1.18
C SER A 90 14.78 -6.70 2.20
N ASN A 91 15.49 -7.35 3.13
CA ASN A 91 14.90 -8.17 4.18
C ASN A 91 14.98 -7.43 5.52
N TYR A 92 13.95 -7.59 6.34
CA TYR A 92 14.03 -7.18 7.74
C TYR A 92 14.93 -8.15 8.52
N THR A 93 15.72 -7.61 9.47
CA THR A 93 16.67 -8.38 10.30
C THR A 93 16.05 -8.86 11.63
N PHE A 94 14.73 -8.94 11.71
CA PHE A 94 14.04 -9.40 12.92
C PHE A 94 14.28 -10.90 13.15
N LYS A 95 14.58 -11.27 14.40
CA LYS A 95 14.69 -12.69 14.79
C LYS A 95 13.30 -13.29 14.98
N LYS A 96 13.01 -14.36 14.23
CA LYS A 96 11.79 -15.16 14.40
C LYS A 96 11.75 -15.73 15.83
N LYS A 97 10.60 -15.61 16.49
CA LYS A 97 10.34 -16.21 17.80
C LYS A 97 9.16 -17.15 17.68
N GLU A 98 9.43 -18.45 17.63
CA GLU A 98 8.40 -19.48 17.33
C GLU A 98 7.20 -19.37 18.26
N ARG A 99 7.44 -19.27 19.58
CA ARG A 99 6.39 -19.10 20.59
C ARG A 99 5.45 -17.92 20.35
N ILE A 100 5.94 -16.81 19.77
CA ILE A 100 5.08 -15.65 19.47
C ILE A 100 4.21 -15.95 18.25
N ILE A 101 4.75 -16.65 17.25
CA ILE A 101 4.03 -16.96 16.01
C ILE A 101 2.98 -18.03 16.27
N GLU A 102 3.34 -19.07 17.03
CA GLU A 102 2.41 -20.07 17.54
C GLU A 102 1.27 -19.44 18.35
N PHE A 103 1.54 -18.39 19.14
CA PHE A 103 0.49 -17.67 19.89
C PHE A 103 -0.56 -17.02 18.95
N PHE A 104 -0.15 -16.61 17.75
CA PHE A 104 -1.06 -16.11 16.73
C PHE A 104 -1.59 -17.23 15.81
N ASN A 105 -1.44 -18.52 16.18
CA ASN A 105 -1.82 -19.69 15.37
C ASN A 105 -1.29 -19.63 13.93
N ASP A 106 -0.02 -19.23 13.75
CA ASP A 106 0.57 -19.06 12.42
C ASP A 106 -0.20 -18.08 11.51
N PHE A 107 -1.03 -17.22 12.11
CA PHE A 107 -1.96 -16.30 11.43
C PHE A 107 -3.03 -17.00 10.57
N GLU A 108 -3.40 -18.25 10.89
CA GLU A 108 -4.62 -18.92 10.40
C GLU A 108 -5.91 -18.33 10.99
#